data_AF-A0A9P7ERW9-F1
#
_entry.id   AF-A0A9P7ERW9-F1
#
_cell.length_a   1.000
_cell.length_b   1.000
_cell.length_c   1.000
_cell.angle_alpha   90.00
_cell.angle_beta   90.00
_cell.angle_gamma   90.00
#
_symmetry.space_group_name_H-M   'P 1'
#
loop_
_entity.id
_entity.type
_entity.pdbx_description
1 polymer ?
#
loop_
_entity_poly.entity_id
_entity_poly.type
_entity_poly.pdbx_seq_one_letter_code
_entity_poly.pdbx_strand_id
1 'polypeptide(L)'
;MTSVPTDMALHTTCIAGDFVHQLFACHVGVRLESVLPPLALDVPTMLACRQLARALADAYLHPIELNLDMIQYNEALNKRSTGRLTKHEEALLQKFPHGHIILWYLPDAISLWIQAEMEEATVGMGHLLKTSMTGGEETQWRTFPGYFHHSNRGPLIPGCINMAPCWFQQGREPYGFPPTSVFAPEVSATLKGECGPTVITSMQRSALLASAALRVMHPELYWASVNTQIKLAEWAMDNGLHDIYTRLQLWASVFNCAAVICNRQCPLHRDPRSAPEGCNITPGAIVACSGHIVRHGVTFTGDRVVWTWFMRDSLHNFVGTPRPQYAKYKDVDSHVSVSASMDR
;
A
#
# COMPACT_ATOMS: atom_id res chain seq x y z
N MET A 1 8.26 22.29 -3.99
CA MET A 1 7.11 21.36 -3.98
C MET A 1 5.94 22.06 -4.63
N THR A 2 5.25 21.41 -5.55
CA THR A 2 3.96 21.91 -6.07
C THR A 2 2.95 21.89 -4.92
N SER A 3 2.21 22.98 -4.74
CA SER A 3 1.14 23.03 -3.73
C SER A 3 0.02 22.06 -4.10
N VAL A 4 -0.42 21.22 -3.16
CA VAL A 4 -1.54 20.30 -3.39
C VAL A 4 -2.84 21.10 -3.52
N PRO A 5 -3.59 20.99 -4.63
CA PRO A 5 -4.85 21.71 -4.82
C PRO A 5 -5.86 21.41 -3.69
N THR A 6 -6.51 22.45 -3.15
CA THR A 6 -7.40 22.35 -1.98
C THR A 6 -8.72 21.63 -2.27
N ASP A 7 -9.09 21.53 -3.55
CA ASP A 7 -10.26 20.79 -4.04
C ASP A 7 -10.03 19.28 -4.14
N MET A 8 -8.77 18.82 -4.04
CA MET A 8 -8.46 17.39 -4.01
C MET A 8 -8.45 16.85 -2.58
N ALA A 9 -9.04 15.69 -2.36
CA ALA A 9 -8.97 14.94 -1.10
C ALA A 9 -7.52 14.59 -0.68
N LEU A 10 -6.60 14.60 -1.65
CA LEU A 10 -5.15 14.52 -1.41
C LEU A 10 -4.64 15.65 -0.50
N HIS A 11 -5.26 16.83 -0.51
CA HIS A 11 -4.89 17.94 0.37
C HIS A 11 -5.07 17.57 1.84
N THR A 12 -6.26 17.08 2.20
CA THR A 12 -6.57 16.58 3.55
C THR A 12 -5.66 15.41 3.92
N THR A 13 -5.32 14.56 2.95
CA THR A 13 -4.36 13.46 3.14
C THR A 13 -2.97 13.98 3.54
N CYS A 14 -2.49 15.06 2.91
CA CYS A 14 -1.23 15.70 3.27
C CYS A 14 -1.25 16.33 4.67
N ILE A 15 -2.34 17.01 5.03
CA ILE A 15 -2.52 17.55 6.38
C ILE A 15 -2.45 16.42 7.42
N ALA A 16 -3.14 15.31 7.20
CA ALA A 16 -3.09 14.17 8.10
C ALA A 16 -1.71 13.51 8.15
N GLY A 17 -1.02 13.39 7.01
CA GLY A 17 0.35 12.88 6.94
C GLY A 17 1.32 13.72 7.78
N ASP A 18 1.29 15.04 7.64
CA ASP A 18 2.14 15.93 8.42
C ASP A 18 1.77 15.91 9.91
N PHE A 19 0.48 15.82 10.24
CA PHE A 19 0.04 15.67 11.63
C PHE A 19 0.55 14.37 12.27
N VAL A 20 0.43 13.23 11.59
CA VAL A 20 0.98 11.94 12.06
C VAL A 20 2.50 12.00 12.20
N HIS A 21 3.20 12.61 11.23
CA HIS A 21 4.64 12.77 11.28
C HIS A 21 5.11 13.63 12.46
N GLN A 22 4.44 14.75 12.75
CA GLN A 22 4.74 15.60 13.90
C GLN A 22 4.48 14.86 15.22
N LEU A 23 3.35 14.17 15.33
CA LEU A 23 3.04 13.35 16.51
C LEU A 23 4.10 12.25 16.70
N PHE A 24 4.45 11.51 15.65
CA PHE A 24 5.50 10.50 15.69
C PHE A 24 6.81 11.08 16.21
N ALA A 25 7.26 12.21 15.64
CA ALA A 25 8.48 12.90 16.05
C ALA A 25 8.47 13.25 17.54
N CYS A 26 7.33 13.73 18.08
CA CYS A 26 7.19 13.97 19.52
C CYS A 26 7.33 12.69 20.36
N HIS A 27 6.75 11.56 19.94
CA HIS A 27 6.83 10.30 20.68
C HIS A 27 8.26 9.73 20.69
N VAL A 28 9.04 9.93 19.62
CA VAL A 28 10.44 9.46 19.54
C VAL A 28 11.45 10.47 20.10
N GLY A 29 11.00 11.50 20.81
CA GLY A 29 11.85 12.43 21.55
C GLY A 29 12.43 13.59 20.73
N VAL A 30 11.96 13.82 19.50
CA VAL A 30 12.30 15.02 18.73
C VAL A 30 11.52 16.21 19.30
N ARG A 31 12.23 17.24 19.78
CA ARG A 31 11.60 18.48 20.25
C ARG A 31 10.98 19.21 19.06
N LEU A 32 9.67 19.15 18.98
CA LEU A 32 8.86 20.05 18.18
C LEU A 32 8.16 21.05 19.10
N GLU A 33 7.82 22.22 18.56
CA GLU A 33 6.81 23.07 19.18
C GLU A 33 5.48 22.31 19.30
N SER A 34 4.59 22.74 20.20
CA SER A 34 3.33 22.05 20.48
C SER A 34 2.59 21.67 19.19
N VAL A 35 2.30 20.38 18.99
CA VAL A 35 1.56 19.90 17.82
C VAL A 35 0.10 20.35 17.93
N LEU A 36 -0.26 21.37 17.16
CA LEU A 36 -1.62 21.88 17.11
C LEU A 36 -2.54 20.92 16.33
N PRO A 37 -3.78 20.71 16.80
CA PRO A 37 -4.74 19.92 16.05
C PRO A 37 -5.12 20.64 14.74
N PRO A 38 -5.04 19.98 13.58
CA PRO A 38 -5.39 20.60 12.30
C PRO A 38 -6.90 20.81 12.17
N LEU A 39 -7.33 22.05 11.95
CA LEU A 39 -8.75 22.41 11.81
C LEU A 39 -9.46 21.75 10.62
N ALA A 40 -8.71 21.30 9.61
CA ALA A 40 -9.24 20.67 8.41
C ALA A 40 -9.61 19.19 8.61
N LEU A 41 -9.22 18.57 9.73
CA LEU A 41 -9.54 17.16 10.02
C LEU A 41 -10.72 17.08 10.99
N ASP A 42 -11.64 16.15 10.73
CA ASP A 42 -12.67 15.82 11.71
C ASP A 42 -12.07 15.17 12.97
N VAL A 43 -12.80 15.25 14.09
CA VAL A 43 -12.35 14.69 15.38
C VAL A 43 -12.02 13.20 15.30
N PRO A 44 -12.85 12.33 14.68
CA PRO A 44 -12.53 10.91 14.52
C PRO A 44 -11.21 10.68 13.79
N THR A 45 -10.94 11.38 12.70
CA THR A 45 -9.71 11.27 11.91
C THR A 45 -8.50 11.72 12.73
N MET A 46 -8.61 12.81 13.49
CA MET A 46 -7.53 13.24 14.40
C MET A 46 -7.21 12.18 15.47
N LEU A 47 -8.23 11.52 16.04
CA LEU A 47 -8.03 10.44 17.02
C LEU A 47 -7.34 9.23 16.37
N ALA A 48 -7.76 8.84 15.17
CA ALA A 48 -7.12 7.75 14.42
C ALA A 48 -5.65 8.08 14.07
N CYS A 49 -5.35 9.32 13.64
CA CYS A 49 -3.98 9.77 13.41
C CYS A 49 -3.11 9.69 14.68
N ARG A 50 -3.65 10.03 15.86
CA ARG A 50 -2.93 9.91 17.13
C ARG A 50 -2.61 8.47 17.50
N GLN A 51 -3.56 7.56 17.31
CA GLN A 51 -3.35 6.14 17.53
C GLN A 51 -2.30 5.57 16.57
N LEU A 52 -2.39 5.90 15.28
CA LEU A 52 -1.42 5.49 14.28
C LEU A 52 0.00 5.99 14.60
N ALA A 53 0.13 7.26 15.00
CA ALA A 53 1.43 7.83 15.36
C ALA A 53 2.08 7.13 16.56
N ARG A 54 1.28 6.70 17.55
CA ARG A 54 1.74 5.90 18.69
C ARG A 54 2.24 4.53 18.24
N ALA A 55 1.43 3.79 17.46
CA ALA A 55 1.81 2.47 16.95
C ALA A 55 3.11 2.54 16.12
N LEU A 56 3.26 3.57 15.28
CA LEU A 56 4.50 3.83 14.53
C LEU A 56 5.69 4.11 15.46
N ALA A 57 5.51 4.94 16.49
CA ALA A 57 6.58 5.26 17.43
C ALA A 57 6.99 4.03 18.26
N ASP A 58 6.03 3.25 18.73
CA ASP A 58 6.28 2.04 19.52
C ASP A 58 7.06 1.01 18.69
N ALA A 59 6.65 0.77 17.43
CA ALA A 59 7.37 -0.13 16.52
C ALA A 59 8.76 0.40 16.16
N TYR A 60 8.94 1.72 16.04
CA TYR A 60 10.24 2.34 15.76
C TYR A 60 11.20 2.24 16.95
N LEU A 61 10.71 2.43 18.17
CA LEU A 61 11.51 2.41 19.39
C LEU A 61 11.84 0.98 19.86
N HIS A 62 11.07 -0.02 19.43
CA HIS A 62 11.26 -1.43 19.79
C HIS A 62 11.42 -2.30 18.53
N PRO A 63 12.47 -2.08 17.71
CA PRO A 63 12.68 -2.89 16.52
C PRO A 63 13.06 -4.33 16.90
N ILE A 64 12.57 -5.30 16.13
CA ILE A 64 13.04 -6.69 16.21
C ILE A 64 14.14 -6.88 15.17
N GLU A 65 15.37 -6.96 15.64
CA GLU A 65 16.51 -7.28 14.79
C GLU A 65 16.37 -8.70 14.27
N LEU A 66 16.15 -8.84 12.96
CA LEU A 66 16.30 -10.12 12.28
C LEU A 66 17.77 -10.30 11.91
N ASN A 67 18.38 -11.37 12.43
CA ASN A 67 19.67 -11.89 11.96
C ASN A 67 19.49 -12.63 10.63
N LEU A 68 18.84 -11.97 9.67
CA LEU A 68 18.51 -12.55 8.38
C LEU A 68 19.34 -11.84 7.31
N ASP A 69 20.34 -12.57 6.80
CA ASP A 69 21.12 -12.11 5.66
C ASP A 69 20.21 -12.12 4.43
N MET A 70 19.68 -10.95 4.08
CA MET A 70 18.78 -10.80 2.95
C MET A 70 19.45 -11.09 1.59
N ILE A 71 20.78 -10.99 1.48
CA ILE A 71 21.51 -11.42 0.27
C ILE A 71 21.50 -12.93 0.20
N GLN A 72 21.97 -13.64 1.23
CA GLN A 72 21.94 -15.09 1.25
C GLN A 72 20.51 -15.63 1.13
N TYR A 73 19.53 -14.97 1.77
CA TYR A 73 18.12 -15.27 1.59
C TYR A 73 17.72 -15.08 0.13
N ASN A 74 18.00 -13.97 -0.53
CA ASN A 74 17.62 -13.80 -1.95
C ASN A 74 18.42 -14.69 -2.92
N GLU A 75 19.65 -15.04 -2.61
CA GLU A 75 20.53 -15.88 -3.41
C GLU A 75 20.20 -17.37 -3.29
N ALA A 76 19.87 -17.87 -2.09
CA ALA A 76 19.33 -19.21 -1.89
C ALA A 76 18.03 -19.44 -2.67
N LEU A 77 17.36 -18.36 -3.07
CA LEU A 77 16.14 -18.37 -3.86
C LEU A 77 16.40 -18.37 -5.36
N ASN A 78 17.62 -18.05 -5.79
CA ASN A 78 18.12 -18.29 -7.14
C ASN A 78 18.76 -19.69 -7.18
N LYS A 79 18.31 -20.55 -8.11
CA LYS A 79 18.69 -21.99 -8.15
C LYS A 79 20.20 -22.30 -8.30
N ARG A 80 21.09 -21.31 -8.42
CA ARG A 80 22.54 -21.52 -8.65
C ARG A 80 23.39 -20.50 -7.90
N SER A 81 24.30 -20.99 -7.06
CA SER A 81 25.44 -20.21 -6.55
C SER A 81 26.45 -20.01 -7.69
N THR A 82 26.85 -18.77 -7.98
CA THR A 82 27.74 -18.45 -9.12
C THR A 82 29.05 -17.77 -8.74
N GLY A 83 29.35 -17.61 -7.43
CA GLY A 83 30.61 -16.99 -6.97
C GLY A 83 30.74 -15.48 -7.22
N ARG A 84 29.70 -14.82 -7.76
CA ARG A 84 29.57 -13.34 -7.84
C ARG A 84 29.25 -12.66 -6.51
N LEU A 85 29.05 -13.47 -5.46
CA LEU A 85 28.40 -13.13 -4.20
C LEU A 85 29.19 -12.05 -3.43
N THR A 86 30.49 -12.24 -3.24
CA THR A 86 31.32 -11.38 -2.36
C THR A 86 31.50 -9.95 -2.88
N LYS A 87 31.70 -9.75 -4.19
CA LYS A 87 31.82 -8.40 -4.77
C LYS A 87 30.49 -7.65 -4.82
N HIS A 88 29.40 -8.39 -4.94
CA HIS A 88 28.04 -7.85 -4.95
C HIS A 88 27.64 -7.45 -3.52
N GLU A 89 27.92 -8.31 -2.56
CA GLU A 89 27.79 -8.07 -1.12
C GLU A 89 28.60 -6.84 -0.64
N GLU A 90 29.87 -6.72 -1.04
CA GLU A 90 30.70 -5.53 -0.72
C GLU A 90 30.13 -4.23 -1.33
N ALA A 91 29.63 -4.27 -2.57
CA ALA A 91 29.00 -3.12 -3.22
C ALA A 91 27.65 -2.74 -2.58
N LEU A 92 26.95 -3.72 -2.01
CA LEU A 92 25.65 -3.54 -1.36
C LEU A 92 25.73 -3.03 0.06
N LEU A 93 26.71 -3.51 0.84
CA LEU A 93 27.02 -2.99 2.17
C LEU A 93 27.49 -1.52 2.10
N GLN A 94 28.09 -1.10 0.98
CA GLN A 94 28.39 0.32 0.71
C GLN A 94 27.17 1.15 0.31
N LYS A 95 26.17 0.53 -0.35
CA LYS A 95 24.97 1.22 -0.88
C LYS A 95 23.85 1.35 0.15
N PHE A 96 23.72 0.39 1.06
CA PHE A 96 22.70 0.36 2.11
C PHE A 96 23.35 -0.02 3.45
N PRO A 97 23.78 0.97 4.24
CA PRO A 97 24.36 0.69 5.55
C PRO A 97 23.33 0.02 6.49
N HIS A 98 23.81 -0.63 7.54
CA HIS A 98 22.98 -1.18 8.61
C HIS A 98 21.94 -0.14 9.12
N GLY A 99 20.71 -0.58 9.44
CA GLY A 99 19.70 0.25 10.13
C GLY A 99 18.47 0.70 9.34
N HIS A 100 18.19 0.15 8.15
CA HIS A 100 16.96 0.48 7.39
C HIS A 100 15.79 -0.46 7.75
N ILE A 101 14.53 -0.04 7.62
CA ILE A 101 13.34 -0.87 7.96
C ILE A 101 12.69 -1.50 6.70
N ILE A 102 12.55 -2.85 6.59
CA ILE A 102 11.94 -3.57 5.43
C ILE A 102 10.47 -3.86 5.64
N LEU A 103 10.09 -4.01 6.90
CA LEU A 103 8.78 -4.43 7.31
C LEU A 103 8.44 -3.66 8.57
N TRP A 104 7.27 -3.05 8.53
CA TRP A 104 6.58 -2.52 9.69
C TRP A 104 5.41 -3.43 9.98
N TYR A 105 5.36 -3.95 11.20
CA TYR A 105 4.17 -4.59 11.75
C TYR A 105 3.64 -3.71 12.88
N LEU A 106 2.45 -3.15 12.66
CA LEU A 106 1.81 -2.21 13.58
C LEU A 106 0.51 -2.83 14.09
N PRO A 107 0.56 -3.64 15.17
CA PRO A 107 -0.65 -4.18 15.78
C PRO A 107 -1.53 -3.02 16.29
N ASP A 108 -2.84 -3.19 16.19
CA ASP A 108 -3.84 -2.21 16.64
C ASP A 108 -3.63 -0.77 16.10
N ALA A 109 -2.98 -0.62 14.95
CA ALA A 109 -2.82 0.69 14.30
C ALA A 109 -4.17 1.27 13.83
N ILE A 110 -5.15 0.41 13.58
CA ILE A 110 -6.51 0.76 13.17
C ILE A 110 -7.49 0.40 14.30
N SER A 111 -8.21 1.40 14.80
CA SER A 111 -9.21 1.24 15.86
C SER A 111 -10.43 0.41 15.44
N LEU A 112 -11.13 -0.18 16.40
CA LEU A 112 -12.35 -0.97 16.16
C LEU A 112 -13.43 -0.21 15.37
N TRP A 113 -13.57 1.10 15.60
CA TRP A 113 -14.57 1.89 14.88
C TRP A 113 -14.16 2.16 13.43
N ILE A 114 -12.86 2.36 13.13
CA ILE A 114 -12.38 2.40 11.74
C ILE A 114 -12.55 1.02 11.09
N GLN A 115 -12.27 -0.06 11.83
CA GLN A 115 -12.49 -1.42 11.33
C GLN A 115 -13.96 -1.63 10.94
N ALA A 116 -14.90 -1.14 11.75
CA ALA A 116 -16.34 -1.19 11.43
C ALA A 116 -16.70 -0.37 10.18
N GLU A 117 -16.13 0.82 9.99
CA GLU A 117 -16.33 1.60 8.76
C GLU A 117 -15.76 0.89 7.52
N MET A 118 -14.58 0.26 7.65
CA MET A 118 -13.97 -0.53 6.58
C MET A 118 -14.82 -1.79 6.27
N GLU A 119 -15.40 -2.41 7.28
CA GLU A 119 -16.34 -3.52 7.12
C GLU A 119 -17.61 -3.07 6.39
N GLU A 120 -18.23 -1.96 6.82
CA GLU A 120 -19.41 -1.39 6.16
C GLU A 120 -19.14 -1.05 4.70
N ALA A 121 -18.01 -0.40 4.41
CA ALA A 121 -17.59 -0.13 3.04
C ALA A 121 -17.42 -1.42 2.23
N THR A 122 -16.83 -2.46 2.83
CA THR A 122 -16.66 -3.77 2.19
C THR A 122 -18.01 -4.44 1.88
N VAL A 123 -18.97 -4.38 2.81
CA VAL A 123 -20.34 -4.87 2.61
C VAL A 123 -21.02 -4.13 1.45
N GLY A 124 -20.85 -2.80 1.39
CA GLY A 124 -21.33 -1.97 0.27
C GLY A 124 -20.74 -2.37 -1.09
N MET A 125 -19.53 -2.92 -1.11
CA MET A 125 -18.86 -3.43 -2.31
C MET A 125 -19.24 -4.88 -2.68
N GLY A 126 -20.17 -5.50 -1.98
CA GLY A 126 -20.48 -6.94 -2.11
C GLY A 126 -20.82 -7.40 -3.53
N HIS A 127 -21.55 -6.60 -4.32
CA HIS A 127 -21.80 -6.92 -5.73
C HIS A 127 -20.52 -6.97 -6.56
N LEU A 128 -19.63 -5.99 -6.40
CA LEU A 128 -18.35 -5.91 -7.12
C LEU A 128 -17.45 -7.09 -6.76
N LEU A 129 -17.37 -7.41 -5.46
CA LEU A 129 -16.64 -8.57 -4.94
C LEU A 129 -17.17 -9.87 -5.57
N LYS A 130 -18.50 -10.07 -5.55
CA LYS A 130 -19.12 -11.25 -6.17
C LYS A 130 -18.75 -11.40 -7.65
N THR A 131 -18.81 -10.31 -8.41
CA THR A 131 -18.51 -10.34 -9.85
C THR A 131 -17.03 -10.51 -10.18
N SER A 132 -16.14 -10.28 -9.21
CA SER A 132 -14.69 -10.44 -9.40
C SER A 132 -14.27 -11.92 -9.48
N MET A 133 -15.05 -12.82 -8.89
CA MET A 133 -14.81 -14.24 -8.96
C MET A 133 -15.31 -14.78 -10.30
N THR A 134 -14.40 -15.39 -11.06
CA THR A 134 -14.72 -16.03 -12.34
C THR A 134 -14.39 -17.52 -12.24
N GLY A 135 -14.93 -18.37 -13.12
CA GLY A 135 -14.60 -19.80 -13.18
C GLY A 135 -13.16 -20.09 -13.64
N GLY A 136 -12.19 -19.29 -13.20
CA GLY A 136 -10.78 -19.39 -13.55
C GLY A 136 -10.14 -20.67 -13.03
N GLU A 137 -8.89 -20.89 -13.43
CA GLU A 137 -8.08 -22.02 -12.98
C GLU A 137 -7.39 -21.72 -11.64
N GLU A 138 -6.95 -22.75 -10.92
CA GLU A 138 -6.25 -22.65 -9.63
C GLU A 138 -5.01 -21.73 -9.64
N THR A 139 -4.43 -21.49 -10.81
CA THR A 139 -3.32 -20.55 -11.03
C THR A 139 -3.72 -19.07 -10.89
N GLN A 140 -5.01 -18.76 -11.01
CA GLN A 140 -5.56 -17.41 -10.94
C GLN A 140 -6.15 -17.13 -9.57
N TRP A 141 -5.28 -16.98 -8.56
CA TRP A 141 -5.75 -16.99 -7.18
C TRP A 141 -6.72 -15.86 -6.81
N ARG A 142 -6.70 -14.75 -7.55
CA ARG A 142 -7.60 -13.60 -7.35
C ARG A 142 -9.02 -13.85 -7.84
N THR A 143 -9.24 -14.89 -8.64
CA THR A 143 -10.54 -15.16 -9.27
C THR A 143 -11.03 -16.59 -9.02
N PHE A 144 -10.12 -17.55 -8.79
CA PHE A 144 -10.44 -18.97 -8.61
C PHE A 144 -11.29 -19.23 -7.36
N PRO A 145 -12.52 -19.76 -7.49
CA PRO A 145 -13.44 -19.93 -6.37
C PRO A 145 -12.92 -20.80 -5.22
N GLY A 146 -11.97 -21.71 -5.47
CA GLY A 146 -11.41 -22.59 -4.44
C GLY A 146 -10.61 -21.86 -3.35
N TYR A 147 -10.21 -20.61 -3.57
CA TYR A 147 -9.52 -19.80 -2.55
C TYR A 147 -10.46 -18.92 -1.72
N PHE A 148 -11.76 -18.94 -2.04
CA PHE A 148 -12.79 -18.11 -1.43
C PHE A 148 -13.71 -18.95 -0.55
N HIS A 149 -14.42 -18.28 0.36
CA HIS A 149 -15.43 -18.93 1.18
C HIS A 149 -16.61 -19.41 0.29
N HIS A 150 -17.04 -20.67 0.42
CA HIS A 150 -18.14 -21.21 -0.42
C HIS A 150 -19.54 -20.70 -0.03
N SER A 151 -19.71 -20.26 1.22
CA SER A 151 -21.00 -19.73 1.67
C SER A 151 -21.09 -18.22 1.42
N ASN A 152 -22.20 -17.81 0.81
CA ASN A 152 -22.69 -16.42 0.78
C ASN A 152 -23.61 -16.13 1.99
N ARG A 153 -23.45 -16.85 3.11
CA ARG A 153 -24.38 -16.77 4.26
C ARG A 153 -24.01 -15.69 5.29
N GLY A 154 -22.86 -15.03 5.14
CA GLY A 154 -22.43 -13.88 5.95
C GLY A 154 -22.55 -12.55 5.19
N PRO A 155 -22.44 -11.40 5.89
CA PRO A 155 -22.51 -10.07 5.27
C PRO A 155 -21.33 -9.80 4.32
N LEU A 156 -20.19 -10.44 4.56
CA LEU A 156 -18.99 -10.29 3.74
C LEU A 156 -19.05 -11.23 2.53
N ILE A 157 -19.16 -10.63 1.34
CA ILE A 157 -19.20 -11.37 0.09
C ILE A 157 -17.76 -11.66 -0.38
N PRO A 158 -17.42 -12.92 -0.68
CA PRO A 158 -16.08 -13.26 -1.16
C PRO A 158 -15.76 -12.60 -2.50
N GLY A 159 -14.50 -12.24 -2.69
CA GLY A 159 -14.02 -11.61 -3.93
C GLY A 159 -12.71 -10.87 -3.77
N CYS A 160 -12.17 -10.38 -4.89
CA CYS A 160 -10.94 -9.60 -4.94
C CYS A 160 -11.07 -8.51 -6.01
N ILE A 161 -11.22 -7.25 -5.59
CA ILE A 161 -11.32 -6.10 -6.50
C ILE A 161 -10.07 -5.24 -6.43
N ASN A 162 -9.67 -4.66 -7.56
CA ASN A 162 -8.63 -3.64 -7.65
C ASN A 162 -9.24 -2.31 -8.09
N MET A 163 -8.76 -1.22 -7.50
CA MET A 163 -9.29 0.13 -7.66
C MET A 163 -8.14 1.09 -7.91
N ALA A 164 -8.28 1.90 -8.95
CA ALA A 164 -7.35 2.98 -9.26
C ALA A 164 -8.10 4.08 -10.04
N PRO A 165 -7.95 5.36 -9.66
CA PRO A 165 -8.55 6.48 -10.39
C PRO A 165 -7.90 6.65 -11.77
N CYS A 166 -6.64 6.22 -11.91
CA CYS A 166 -5.87 6.26 -13.13
C CYS A 166 -4.86 5.10 -13.10
N TRP A 167 -4.90 4.18 -14.06
CA TRP A 167 -3.96 3.07 -14.19
C TRP A 167 -3.86 2.53 -15.61
N PHE A 168 -2.80 1.78 -15.92
CA PHE A 168 -2.75 1.01 -17.16
C PHE A 168 -3.47 -0.32 -16.97
N GLN A 169 -4.31 -0.68 -17.95
CA GLN A 169 -4.96 -1.99 -17.97
C GLN A 169 -3.90 -3.09 -18.09
N GLN A 170 -4.22 -4.29 -17.58
CA GLN A 170 -3.31 -5.43 -17.63
C GLN A 170 -2.82 -5.69 -19.06
N GLY A 171 -1.50 -5.88 -19.22
CA GLY A 171 -0.87 -6.09 -20.53
C GLY A 171 -0.64 -4.81 -21.35
N ARG A 172 -1.04 -3.63 -20.84
CA ARG A 172 -0.85 -2.32 -21.49
C ARG A 172 0.13 -1.39 -20.76
N GLU A 173 0.84 -1.92 -19.78
CA GLU A 173 1.80 -1.16 -18.99
C GLU A 173 3.07 -0.83 -19.79
N PRO A 174 3.50 0.45 -19.85
CA PRO A 174 4.79 0.81 -20.41
C PRO A 174 5.93 0.21 -19.59
N TYR A 175 6.97 -0.26 -20.28
CA TYR A 175 8.23 -0.67 -19.64
C TYR A 175 9.25 0.46 -19.67
N GLY A 176 10.03 0.58 -18.59
CA GLY A 176 11.18 1.48 -18.52
C GLY A 176 10.85 2.95 -18.24
N PHE A 177 11.88 3.78 -18.27
CA PHE A 177 11.81 5.22 -18.18
C PHE A 177 12.82 5.83 -19.18
N PRO A 178 12.39 6.71 -20.10
CA PRO A 178 11.02 7.14 -20.34
C PRO A 178 10.14 6.00 -20.91
N PRO A 179 8.81 6.06 -20.69
CA PRO A 179 7.90 5.00 -21.10
C PRO A 179 7.71 4.97 -22.62
N THR A 180 7.84 3.78 -23.22
CA THR A 180 7.45 3.52 -24.62
C THR A 180 6.09 2.81 -24.63
N SER A 181 4.99 3.57 -24.69
CA SER A 181 3.65 2.98 -24.84
C SER A 181 2.73 3.88 -25.65
N VAL A 182 1.94 3.24 -26.52
CA VAL A 182 0.82 3.84 -27.25
C VAL A 182 -0.48 3.84 -26.42
N PHE A 183 -0.49 3.16 -25.28
CA PHE A 183 -1.66 3.12 -24.40
C PHE A 183 -1.63 4.29 -23.42
N ALA A 184 -2.79 4.86 -23.17
CA ALA A 184 -3.01 5.84 -22.09
C ALA A 184 -3.56 5.12 -20.85
N PRO A 185 -3.30 5.64 -19.64
CA PRO A 185 -3.95 5.14 -18.44
C PRO A 185 -5.44 5.53 -18.44
N GLU A 186 -6.24 4.68 -17.79
CA GLU A 186 -7.69 4.80 -17.70
C GLU A 186 -8.14 4.62 -16.24
N VAL A 187 -9.42 4.88 -15.96
CA VAL A 187 -10.05 4.46 -14.71
C VAL A 187 -10.12 2.92 -14.64
N SER A 188 -9.85 2.35 -13.47
CA SER A 188 -10.06 0.91 -13.22
C SER A 188 -11.51 0.48 -13.41
N ALA A 189 -11.74 -0.76 -13.86
CA ALA A 189 -13.09 -1.27 -14.13
C ALA A 189 -14.03 -1.14 -12.91
N THR A 190 -13.51 -1.38 -11.71
CA THR A 190 -14.24 -1.25 -10.44
C THR A 190 -14.76 0.17 -10.18
N LEU A 191 -14.06 1.20 -10.68
CA LEU A 191 -14.41 2.60 -10.47
C LEU A 191 -15.09 3.23 -11.70
N LYS A 192 -15.36 2.45 -12.76
CA LYS A 192 -16.16 2.91 -13.91
C LYS A 192 -17.65 2.90 -13.53
N GLY A 193 -18.42 3.84 -14.09
CA GLY A 193 -19.85 3.97 -13.82
C GLY A 193 -20.20 4.75 -12.55
N GLU A 194 -21.50 4.84 -12.28
CA GLU A 194 -22.07 5.74 -11.26
C GLU A 194 -21.73 5.36 -9.81
N CYS A 195 -21.42 4.09 -9.53
CA CYS A 195 -21.04 3.65 -8.18
C CYS A 195 -19.59 3.99 -7.81
N GLY A 196 -18.72 4.28 -8.79
CA GLY A 196 -17.29 4.55 -8.58
C GLY A 196 -17.00 5.64 -7.55
N PRO A 197 -17.61 6.83 -7.65
CA PRO A 197 -17.45 7.90 -6.64
C PRO A 197 -17.82 7.44 -5.23
N THR A 198 -18.92 6.71 -5.06
CA THR A 198 -19.36 6.21 -3.74
C THR A 198 -18.33 5.24 -3.15
N VAL A 199 -17.78 4.34 -3.98
CA VAL A 199 -16.70 3.43 -3.58
C VAL A 199 -15.48 4.23 -3.11
N ILE A 200 -15.03 5.23 -3.89
CA ILE A 200 -13.87 6.06 -3.52
C ILE A 200 -14.13 6.81 -2.21
N THR A 201 -15.30 7.43 -2.04
CA THR A 201 -15.64 8.16 -0.82
C THR A 201 -15.67 7.24 0.41
N SER A 202 -16.21 6.02 0.28
CA SER A 202 -16.25 5.04 1.38
C SER A 202 -14.87 4.61 1.89
N MET A 203 -13.83 4.71 1.06
CA MET A 203 -12.47 4.35 1.44
C MET A 203 -11.61 5.51 1.95
N GLN A 204 -12.06 6.77 1.86
CA GLN A 204 -11.19 7.94 2.05
C GLN A 204 -10.42 7.95 3.37
N ARG A 205 -11.09 7.64 4.49
CA ARG A 205 -10.43 7.66 5.82
C ARG A 205 -9.34 6.60 5.93
N SER A 206 -9.64 5.36 5.54
CA SER A 206 -8.65 4.27 5.56
C SER A 206 -7.47 4.54 4.61
N ALA A 207 -7.75 5.11 3.43
CA ALA A 207 -6.74 5.49 2.45
C ALA A 207 -5.83 6.65 2.95
N LEU A 208 -6.41 7.60 3.68
CA LEU A 208 -5.70 8.69 4.33
C LEU A 208 -4.79 8.15 5.44
N LEU A 209 -5.27 7.23 6.29
CA LEU A 209 -4.46 6.62 7.35
C LEU A 209 -3.29 5.80 6.78
N ALA A 210 -3.52 5.00 5.73
CA ALA A 210 -2.45 4.28 5.04
C ALA A 210 -1.39 5.23 4.47
N SER A 211 -1.82 6.35 3.90
CA SER A 211 -0.93 7.39 3.37
C SER A 211 -0.15 8.10 4.48
N ALA A 212 -0.79 8.42 5.59
CA ALA A 212 -0.16 9.04 6.75
C ALA A 212 0.88 8.12 7.40
N ALA A 213 0.65 6.80 7.40
CA ALA A 213 1.66 5.83 7.80
C ALA A 213 2.88 5.91 6.86
N LEU A 214 2.66 5.93 5.54
CA LEU A 214 3.75 6.01 4.55
C LEU A 214 4.58 7.28 4.72
N ARG A 215 3.96 8.40 5.13
CA ARG A 215 4.65 9.67 5.40
C ARG A 215 5.76 9.54 6.46
N VAL A 216 5.60 8.63 7.43
CA VAL A 216 6.59 8.31 8.46
C VAL A 216 7.53 7.21 7.97
N MET A 217 6.98 6.11 7.44
CA MET A 217 7.76 4.93 7.07
C MET A 217 8.73 5.19 5.91
N HIS A 218 8.29 5.97 4.90
CA HIS A 218 9.06 6.26 3.69
C HIS A 218 8.76 7.68 3.15
N PRO A 219 9.31 8.74 3.77
CA PRO A 219 8.98 10.13 3.43
C PRO A 219 9.26 10.52 1.98
N GLU A 220 10.37 10.04 1.40
CA GLU A 220 10.69 10.34 -0.01
C GLU A 220 9.68 9.68 -0.96
N LEU A 221 9.28 8.44 -0.68
CA LEU A 221 8.30 7.73 -1.49
C LEU A 221 6.93 8.40 -1.37
N TYR A 222 6.56 8.83 -0.16
CA TYR A 222 5.35 9.60 0.09
C TYR A 222 5.29 10.84 -0.82
N TRP A 223 6.33 11.69 -0.79
CA TRP A 223 6.33 12.93 -1.57
C TRP A 223 6.46 12.72 -3.07
N ALA A 224 7.23 11.70 -3.50
CA ALA A 224 7.25 11.29 -4.90
C ALA A 224 5.84 10.95 -5.39
N SER A 225 5.06 10.26 -4.55
CA SER A 225 3.71 9.82 -4.90
C SER A 225 2.67 10.93 -4.85
N VAL A 226 2.78 11.88 -3.91
CA VAL A 226 2.00 13.13 -3.94
C VAL A 226 2.21 13.85 -5.27
N ASN A 227 3.48 14.01 -5.71
CA ASN A 227 3.78 14.63 -6.99
C ASN A 227 3.21 13.83 -8.18
N THR A 228 3.23 12.50 -8.12
CA THR A 228 2.60 11.65 -9.14
C THR A 228 1.11 11.93 -9.26
N GLN A 229 0.38 12.00 -8.15
CA GLN A 229 -1.06 12.26 -8.16
C GLN A 229 -1.40 13.65 -8.72
N ILE A 230 -0.63 14.69 -8.34
CA ILE A 230 -0.80 16.05 -8.87
C ILE A 230 -0.58 16.05 -10.39
N LYS A 231 0.53 15.48 -10.87
CA LYS A 231 0.82 15.46 -12.31
C LYS A 231 -0.17 14.61 -13.11
N LEU A 232 -0.74 13.56 -12.52
CA LEU A 232 -1.81 12.79 -13.15
C LEU A 232 -3.09 13.63 -13.28
N ALA A 233 -3.38 14.47 -12.29
CA ALA A 233 -4.52 15.38 -12.34
C ALA A 233 -4.33 16.48 -13.39
N GLU A 234 -3.16 17.11 -13.43
CA GLU A 234 -2.76 18.08 -14.47
C GLU A 234 -2.87 17.45 -15.87
N TRP A 235 -2.26 16.28 -16.06
CA TRP A 235 -2.34 15.53 -17.32
C TRP A 235 -3.78 15.22 -17.72
N ALA A 236 -4.63 14.79 -16.78
CA ALA A 236 -6.03 14.49 -17.06
C ALA A 236 -6.80 15.74 -17.50
N MET A 237 -6.55 16.89 -16.87
CA MET A 237 -7.15 18.18 -17.25
C MET A 237 -6.70 18.61 -18.65
N ASP A 238 -5.40 18.59 -18.93
CA ASP A 238 -4.81 19.01 -20.20
C ASP A 238 -5.34 18.19 -21.38
N ASN A 239 -5.73 16.93 -21.13
CA ASN A 239 -6.26 16.01 -22.15
C ASN A 239 -7.81 15.92 -22.13
N GLY A 240 -8.51 16.75 -21.36
CA GLY A 240 -9.97 16.75 -21.28
C GLY A 240 -10.57 15.47 -20.67
N LEU A 241 -9.79 14.72 -19.87
CA LEU A 241 -10.17 13.46 -19.24
C LEU A 241 -10.86 13.70 -17.89
N HIS A 242 -12.01 14.37 -17.93
CA HIS A 242 -12.79 14.79 -16.77
C HIS A 242 -13.13 13.62 -15.81
N ASP A 243 -13.38 12.43 -16.35
CA ASP A 243 -13.70 11.22 -15.58
C ASP A 243 -12.54 10.82 -14.65
N ILE A 244 -11.30 10.87 -15.16
CA ILE A 244 -10.08 10.58 -14.38
C ILE A 244 -9.84 11.70 -13.37
N TYR A 245 -9.92 12.96 -13.79
CA TYR A 245 -9.69 14.11 -12.91
C TYR A 245 -10.66 14.12 -11.72
N THR A 246 -11.96 13.90 -11.95
CA THR A 246 -12.98 13.86 -10.89
C THR A 246 -12.69 12.74 -9.88
N ARG A 247 -12.18 11.59 -10.34
CA ARG A 247 -11.80 10.49 -9.43
C ARG A 247 -10.53 10.80 -8.66
N LEU A 248 -9.55 11.46 -9.28
CA LEU A 248 -8.36 11.94 -8.59
C LEU A 248 -8.70 12.99 -7.53
N GLN A 249 -9.69 13.85 -7.76
CA GLN A 249 -10.19 14.79 -6.74
C GLN A 249 -10.75 14.06 -5.52
N LEU A 250 -11.43 12.93 -5.70
CA LEU A 250 -11.97 12.13 -4.59
C LEU A 250 -10.92 11.20 -3.93
N TRP A 251 -9.81 10.92 -4.60
CA TRP A 251 -8.83 9.92 -4.17
C TRP A 251 -7.95 10.42 -3.02
N ALA A 252 -8.34 10.06 -1.78
CA ALA A 252 -7.61 10.42 -0.55
C ALA A 252 -6.41 9.50 -0.27
N SER A 253 -5.61 9.17 -1.28
CA SER A 253 -4.42 8.33 -1.09
C SER A 253 -3.22 8.79 -1.91
N VAL A 254 -2.03 8.71 -1.31
CA VAL A 254 -0.77 8.83 -2.06
C VAL A 254 -0.45 7.57 -2.85
N PHE A 255 -0.99 6.41 -2.46
CA PHE A 255 -0.91 5.20 -3.27
C PHE A 255 -1.77 5.35 -4.52
N ASN A 256 -1.33 4.80 -5.65
CA ASN A 256 -2.07 4.94 -6.91
C ASN A 256 -3.07 3.81 -7.16
N CYS A 257 -3.02 2.75 -6.35
CA CYS A 257 -3.97 1.65 -6.39
C CYS A 257 -4.38 1.20 -4.98
N ALA A 258 -5.57 0.64 -4.88
CA ALA A 258 -6.04 -0.11 -3.71
C ALA A 258 -6.67 -1.45 -4.14
N ALA A 259 -6.66 -2.45 -3.27
CA ALA A 259 -7.43 -3.67 -3.43
C ALA A 259 -8.21 -4.02 -2.16
N VAL A 260 -9.38 -4.61 -2.35
CA VAL A 260 -10.16 -5.24 -1.27
C VAL A 260 -10.25 -6.72 -1.57
N ILE A 261 -9.77 -7.54 -0.64
CA ILE A 261 -9.61 -8.98 -0.80
C ILE A 261 -10.35 -9.68 0.33
N CYS A 262 -11.44 -10.35 -0.01
CA CYS A 262 -12.21 -11.20 0.88
C CYS A 262 -12.00 -12.66 0.48
N ASN A 263 -10.87 -13.26 0.91
CA ASN A 263 -10.49 -14.64 0.60
C ASN A 263 -9.98 -15.39 1.85
N ARG A 264 -10.00 -16.72 1.78
CA ARG A 264 -9.48 -17.61 2.84
C ARG A 264 -8.04 -18.00 2.63
N GLN A 265 -7.66 -18.12 1.37
CA GLN A 265 -6.32 -18.52 1.00
C GLN A 265 -5.77 -17.58 -0.06
N CYS A 266 -4.55 -17.15 0.17
CA CYS A 266 -3.71 -16.58 -0.85
C CYS A 266 -2.49 -17.49 -0.94
N PRO A 267 -2.33 -18.28 -2.03
CA PRO A 267 -1.14 -19.09 -2.22
C PRO A 267 0.12 -18.25 -2.01
N LEU A 268 1.18 -18.89 -1.52
CA LEU A 268 2.48 -18.24 -1.39
C LEU A 268 2.90 -17.65 -2.73
N HIS A 269 3.02 -16.33 -2.75
CA HIS A 269 3.52 -15.58 -3.88
C HIS A 269 4.52 -14.53 -3.38
N ARG A 270 5.50 -14.19 -4.21
CA ARG A 270 5.84 -12.77 -4.35
C ARG A 270 5.28 -12.35 -5.70
N ASP A 271 5.50 -11.11 -6.02
CA ASP A 271 5.63 -10.75 -7.43
C ASP A 271 6.91 -11.36 -8.11
N PRO A 272 7.80 -12.23 -7.53
CA PRO A 272 7.80 -13.76 -7.53
C PRO A 272 8.54 -14.64 -6.40
N ARG A 273 7.99 -15.84 -6.00
CA ARG A 273 8.43 -17.18 -5.33
C ARG A 273 8.63 -17.50 -3.79
N SER A 274 9.32 -18.56 -3.28
CA SER A 274 9.62 -19.19 -1.89
C SER A 274 8.70 -19.21 -0.65
N ALA A 275 9.23 -19.96 0.35
CA ALA A 275 8.62 -20.81 1.36
C ALA A 275 8.33 -20.08 2.68
N PRO A 276 7.36 -20.60 3.47
CA PRO A 276 6.71 -19.85 4.53
C PRO A 276 7.37 -20.05 5.89
N GLU A 277 7.67 -18.94 6.57
CA GLU A 277 7.40 -18.81 8.00
C GLU A 277 6.21 -17.85 8.12
N GLY A 278 5.14 -18.29 8.80
CA GLY A 278 3.89 -17.52 8.89
C GLY A 278 3.93 -16.53 10.06
N CYS A 279 3.39 -15.32 9.85
CA CYS A 279 3.10 -14.37 10.93
C CYS A 279 1.58 -14.27 11.12
N ASN A 280 1.12 -14.33 12.37
CA ASN A 280 -0.27 -14.09 12.71
C ASN A 280 -0.54 -12.58 12.68
N ILE A 281 -1.41 -12.15 11.76
CA ILE A 281 -1.83 -10.75 11.63
C ILE A 281 -3.20 -10.62 12.30
N THR A 282 -3.31 -9.78 13.32
CA THR A 282 -4.56 -9.49 14.02
C THR A 282 -5.42 -8.48 13.25
N PRO A 283 -6.76 -8.49 13.41
CA PRO A 283 -7.62 -7.42 12.90
C PRO A 283 -7.15 -6.04 13.39
N GLY A 284 -7.17 -5.06 12.48
CA GLY A 284 -6.70 -3.70 12.78
C GLY A 284 -5.19 -3.49 12.68
N ALA A 285 -4.40 -4.53 12.41
CA ALA A 285 -2.97 -4.37 12.16
C ALA A 285 -2.70 -3.73 10.78
N ILE A 286 -1.70 -2.85 10.72
CA ILE A 286 -1.09 -2.42 9.46
C ILE A 286 0.21 -3.19 9.26
N VAL A 287 0.35 -3.80 8.08
CA VAL A 287 1.61 -4.40 7.65
C VAL A 287 2.10 -3.66 6.42
N ALA A 288 3.24 -2.99 6.52
CA ALA A 288 3.89 -2.35 5.40
C ALA A 288 5.16 -3.10 5.06
N CYS A 289 5.25 -3.61 3.83
CA CYS A 289 6.43 -4.26 3.30
C CYS A 289 6.53 -4.05 1.80
N SER A 290 7.72 -4.24 1.24
CA SER A 290 7.88 -4.34 -0.20
C SER A 290 7.51 -5.74 -0.66
N GLY A 291 6.41 -5.89 -1.40
CA GLY A 291 5.99 -7.16 -2.01
C GLY A 291 6.99 -7.74 -3.03
N HIS A 292 7.95 -6.93 -3.47
CA HIS A 292 9.08 -7.39 -4.29
C HIS A 292 10.16 -8.12 -3.46
N ILE A 293 10.28 -7.78 -2.18
CA ILE A 293 11.30 -8.31 -1.27
C ILE A 293 10.70 -9.48 -0.45
N VAL A 294 9.52 -9.26 0.11
CA VAL A 294 8.89 -10.20 1.07
C VAL A 294 7.92 -11.15 0.37
N ARG A 295 8.14 -12.45 0.63
CA ARG A 295 7.26 -13.55 0.22
C ARG A 295 6.10 -13.61 1.16
N HIS A 296 4.90 -13.57 0.63
CA HIS A 296 3.71 -13.57 1.45
C HIS A 296 2.62 -14.46 0.85
N GLY A 297 1.91 -15.11 1.76
CA GLY A 297 0.76 -15.95 1.48
C GLY A 297 -0.09 -15.93 2.74
N VAL A 298 -1.35 -16.29 2.59
CA VAL A 298 -2.28 -16.30 3.71
C VAL A 298 -3.02 -17.61 3.69
N THR A 299 -3.19 -18.17 4.88
CA THR A 299 -4.17 -19.23 5.14
C THR A 299 -4.98 -18.77 6.34
N PHE A 300 -6.30 -18.76 6.23
CA PHE A 300 -7.19 -18.33 7.30
C PHE A 300 -8.45 -19.19 7.37
N THR A 301 -8.90 -19.47 8.59
CA THR A 301 -10.16 -20.16 8.85
C THR A 301 -11.17 -19.15 9.37
N GLY A 302 -12.23 -18.88 8.59
CA GLY A 302 -13.26 -17.89 8.92
C GLY A 302 -13.44 -16.85 7.83
N ASP A 303 -14.00 -15.70 8.20
CA ASP A 303 -14.14 -14.53 7.34
C ASP A 303 -12.95 -13.59 7.53
N ARG A 304 -12.33 -13.19 6.42
CA ARG A 304 -11.17 -12.29 6.42
C ARG A 304 -11.31 -11.32 5.26
N VAL A 305 -11.12 -10.04 5.58
CA VAL A 305 -11.02 -8.97 4.61
C VAL A 305 -9.67 -8.30 4.78
N VAL A 306 -9.00 -8.01 3.66
CA VAL A 306 -7.80 -7.18 3.65
C VAL A 306 -7.95 -6.07 2.64
N TRP A 307 -7.60 -4.88 3.10
CA TRP A 307 -7.44 -3.69 2.29
C TRP A 307 -5.95 -3.49 2.05
N THR A 308 -5.55 -3.45 0.79
CA THR A 308 -4.15 -3.20 0.41
C THR A 308 -4.07 -1.90 -0.36
N TRP A 309 -3.04 -1.11 -0.09
CA TRP A 309 -2.68 0.05 -0.88
C TRP A 309 -1.31 -0.18 -1.47
N PHE A 310 -1.17 0.04 -2.77
CA PHE A 310 0.05 -0.27 -3.50
C PHE A 310 0.31 0.72 -4.62
N MET A 311 1.54 0.72 -5.11
CA MET A 311 2.00 1.63 -6.16
C MET A 311 2.43 0.85 -7.39
N ARG A 312 1.95 1.29 -8.55
CA ARG A 312 2.45 0.84 -9.86
C ARG A 312 3.48 1.82 -10.40
N ASP A 313 4.68 1.32 -10.70
CA ASP A 313 5.79 2.09 -11.29
C ASP A 313 5.43 2.73 -12.63
N SER A 314 4.56 2.08 -13.40
CA SER A 314 4.16 2.54 -14.73
C SER A 314 3.60 3.95 -14.71
N LEU A 315 2.83 4.32 -13.68
CA LEU A 315 2.26 5.67 -13.53
C LEU A 315 3.31 6.71 -13.12
N HIS A 316 4.17 6.36 -12.17
CA HIS A 316 5.31 7.21 -11.77
C HIS A 316 6.20 7.53 -12.97
N ASN A 317 6.50 6.52 -13.79
CA ASN A 317 7.28 6.69 -15.01
C ASN A 317 6.53 7.49 -16.07
N PHE A 318 5.22 7.26 -16.22
CA PHE A 318 4.35 7.98 -17.16
C PHE A 318 4.39 9.49 -16.98
N VAL A 319 4.24 9.99 -15.75
CA VAL A 319 4.25 11.43 -15.46
C VAL A 319 5.61 11.99 -15.04
N GLY A 320 6.71 11.26 -15.28
CA GLY A 320 8.05 11.77 -14.97
C GLY A 320 8.28 12.04 -13.47
N THR A 321 7.76 11.17 -12.61
CA THR A 321 7.99 11.17 -11.16
C THR A 321 8.46 9.79 -10.69
N PRO A 322 9.58 9.29 -11.24
CA PRO A 322 10.10 7.97 -10.89
C PRO A 322 10.20 7.81 -9.37
N ARG A 323 9.76 6.66 -8.84
CA ARG A 323 9.92 6.35 -7.41
C ARG A 323 11.41 6.43 -6.99
N PRO A 324 11.69 6.76 -5.71
CA PRO A 324 13.03 6.70 -5.15
C PRO A 324 13.69 5.33 -5.40
N GLN A 325 15.01 5.32 -5.55
CA GLN A 325 15.74 4.15 -6.03
C GLN A 325 15.58 2.93 -5.10
N TYR A 326 15.53 3.13 -3.77
CA TYR A 326 15.31 2.05 -2.80
C TYR A 326 13.93 1.39 -2.91
N ALA A 327 12.96 2.05 -3.55
CA ALA A 327 11.62 1.50 -3.75
C ALA A 327 11.49 0.68 -5.05
N LYS A 328 12.52 0.68 -5.93
CA LYS A 328 12.52 0.04 -7.25
C LYS A 328 13.33 -1.26 -7.24
N TYR A 329 12.67 -2.38 -7.54
CA TYR A 329 13.28 -3.73 -7.55
C TYR A 329 14.52 -3.87 -8.43
N LYS A 330 14.62 -3.15 -9.55
CA LYS A 330 15.79 -3.27 -10.46
C LYS A 330 17.11 -2.74 -9.87
N ASP A 331 17.04 -2.00 -8.77
CA ASP A 331 18.22 -1.44 -8.09
C ASP A 331 18.33 -1.87 -6.62
N VAL A 332 17.37 -2.65 -6.11
CA VAL A 332 17.44 -3.34 -4.81
C VAL A 332 18.03 -4.72 -5.03
N ASP A 333 19.31 -4.71 -5.34
CA ASP A 333 20.17 -5.73 -4.79
C ASP A 333 20.25 -5.45 -3.26
N SER A 334 20.10 -6.50 -2.46
CA SER A 334 19.35 -6.51 -1.20
C SER A 334 20.14 -6.17 0.07
N HIS A 335 19.56 -5.43 1.01
CA HIS A 335 19.70 -5.55 2.49
C HIS A 335 18.83 -4.50 3.19
N VAL A 336 18.00 -4.87 4.18
CA VAL A 336 17.32 -3.94 5.09
C VAL A 336 16.79 -4.77 6.32
N SER A 337 16.77 -4.21 7.53
CA SER A 337 16.33 -4.80 8.83
C SER A 337 14.82 -4.70 9.10
N VAL A 338 14.21 -5.49 10.00
CA VAL A 338 12.76 -5.47 10.31
C VAL A 338 12.48 -4.70 11.60
N SER A 339 11.31 -4.06 11.72
CA SER A 339 10.70 -3.75 13.01
C SER A 339 9.37 -4.47 13.14
N ALA A 340 9.22 -5.27 14.20
CA ALA A 340 7.97 -5.92 14.53
C ALA A 340 7.74 -5.78 16.04
N SER A 341 6.51 -5.54 16.45
CA SER A 341 6.08 -5.73 17.84
C SER A 341 5.27 -7.01 17.90
N MET A 342 5.72 -8.01 18.64
CA MET A 342 4.89 -9.17 18.99
C MET A 342 4.36 -8.99 20.41
N ASP A 343 3.05 -9.12 20.57
CA ASP A 343 2.45 -9.32 21.88
C ASP A 343 3.01 -10.60 22.51
N ARG A 344 3.44 -10.50 23.77
CA ARG A 344 3.85 -11.65 24.58
C ARG A 344 2.65 -12.41 25.12
#